data_AF-A0A9Q6S9M8-F1
#
_entry.id   AF-A0A9Q6S9M8-F1
#
_cell.length_a   1.000
_cell.length_b   1.000
_cell.length_c   1.000
_cell.angle_alpha   90.00
_cell.angle_beta   90.00
_cell.angle_gamma   90.00
#
_symmetry.space_group_name_H-M   'P 1'
#
loop_
_entity.id
_entity.type
_entity.pdbx_description
1 polymer ?
#
loop_
_entity_poly.entity_id
_entity_poly.type
_entity_poly.pdbx_seq_one_letter_code
_entity_poly.pdbx_strand_id
1 'polypeptide(L)'
;MSAKTVVNAALLAGAVASLLSSVANAAPLTNAEVSAATAAHKEKCYGVALKGQNDCAAGPGTTCQGTSSVDFQGNSWKFVQGGTCTSISVPGGGHGSLTPMKS
;
A
#
# COMPACT_ATOMS: atom_id res chain seq x y z
N MET A 1 -50.11 -12.66 5.46
CA MET A 1 -49.77 -11.22 5.49
C MET A 1 -48.30 -11.10 5.13
N SER A 2 -47.99 -10.54 3.97
CA SER A 2 -46.66 -10.54 3.36
C SER A 2 -45.99 -9.18 3.62
N ALA A 3 -45.01 -9.13 4.52
CA ALA A 3 -44.20 -7.93 4.74
C ALA A 3 -43.10 -7.89 3.66
N LYS A 4 -43.30 -7.05 2.64
CA LYS A 4 -42.26 -6.71 1.65
C LYS A 4 -41.38 -5.62 2.24
N THR A 5 -40.25 -6.01 2.82
CA THR A 5 -39.21 -5.06 3.24
C THR A 5 -38.52 -4.52 2.00
N VAL A 6 -38.83 -3.26 1.66
CA VAL A 6 -38.11 -2.49 0.64
C VAL A 6 -36.74 -2.15 1.22
N VAL A 7 -35.73 -2.96 0.92
CA VAL A 7 -34.34 -2.65 1.28
C VAL A 7 -33.71 -1.91 0.11
N ASN A 8 -33.69 -0.58 0.19
CA ASN A 8 -32.75 0.25 -0.56
C ASN A 8 -31.33 -0.03 -0.04
N ALA A 9 -30.69 -1.11 -0.50
CA ALA A 9 -29.31 -1.45 -0.15
C ALA A 9 -28.36 -0.97 -1.25
N ALA A 10 -28.29 0.35 -1.43
CA ALA A 10 -27.17 1.01 -2.07
C ALA A 10 -25.98 1.04 -1.11
N LEU A 11 -25.47 -0.13 -0.70
CA LEU A 11 -24.30 -0.29 0.18
C LEU A 11 -23.59 -1.61 -0.14
N LEU A 12 -23.15 -1.80 -1.37
CA LEU A 12 -22.22 -2.88 -1.72
C LEU A 12 -21.13 -2.33 -2.64
N ALA A 13 -19.90 -2.71 -2.29
CA ALA A 13 -18.66 -2.57 -3.04
C ALA A 13 -17.95 -1.21 -2.96
N GLY A 14 -17.12 -1.08 -1.92
CA GLY A 14 -16.06 -0.07 -1.88
C GLY A 14 -15.18 -0.10 -0.63
N ALA A 15 -15.06 -1.22 0.07
CA ALA A 15 -14.20 -1.35 1.24
C ALA A 15 -12.85 -1.99 0.86
N VAL A 16 -11.94 -1.23 0.23
CA VAL A 16 -10.51 -1.62 0.10
C VAL A 16 -9.61 -0.39 0.13
N ALA A 17 -9.53 0.31 1.27
CA ALA A 17 -8.57 1.41 1.42
C ALA A 17 -8.06 1.61 2.85
N SER A 18 -7.81 0.53 3.59
CA SER A 18 -7.33 0.64 4.97
C SER A 18 -6.35 -0.45 5.38
N LEU A 19 -5.36 -0.77 4.54
CA LEU A 19 -4.17 -1.53 4.98
C LEU A 19 -2.82 -0.83 4.74
N LEU A 20 -2.81 0.39 4.20
CA LEU A 20 -1.59 1.19 4.14
C LEU A 20 -1.37 1.90 5.47
N SER A 21 -0.98 1.14 6.49
CA SER A 21 -0.52 1.68 7.77
C SER A 21 0.92 2.17 7.65
N SER A 22 1.13 3.15 6.79
CA SER A 22 2.18 4.15 6.98
C SER A 22 1.57 5.49 6.67
N VAL A 23 1.58 6.34 7.70
CA VAL A 23 1.17 7.73 7.65
C VAL A 23 1.78 8.35 6.40
N ALA A 24 0.93 8.94 5.55
CA ALA A 24 1.32 9.53 4.28
C ALA A 24 2.12 10.82 4.53
N ASN A 25 3.35 10.67 4.98
CA ASN A 25 4.32 11.74 5.03
C ASN A 25 5.32 11.46 3.90
N ALA A 26 5.43 12.38 2.95
CA ALA A 26 6.51 12.38 1.96
C ALA A 26 7.90 12.65 2.60
N ALA A 27 7.96 12.69 3.94
CA ALA A 27 9.19 12.80 4.70
C ALA A 27 9.93 11.46 4.66
N PRO A 28 11.27 11.45 4.57
CA PRO A 28 12.04 10.23 4.63
C PRO A 28 11.71 9.45 5.91
N LEU A 29 11.51 8.15 5.78
CA LEU A 29 11.36 7.21 6.88
C LEU A 29 12.52 7.45 7.85
N THR A 30 12.22 7.43 9.12
CA THR A 30 13.18 7.47 10.21
C THR A 30 13.63 6.04 10.55
N ASN A 31 14.80 5.93 11.18
CA ASN A 31 15.27 4.64 11.72
C ASN A 31 14.25 3.98 12.65
N ALA A 32 13.49 4.81 13.39
CA ALA A 32 12.43 4.35 14.27
C ALA A 32 11.26 3.72 13.49
N GLU A 33 10.85 4.30 12.37
CA GLU A 33 9.78 3.77 11.53
C GLU A 33 10.16 2.45 10.86
N VAL A 34 11.41 2.31 10.40
CA VAL A 34 11.91 1.05 9.83
C VAL A 34 12.04 -0.04 10.90
N SER A 35 12.50 0.33 12.10
CA SER A 35 12.54 -0.58 13.24
C SER A 35 11.14 -1.01 13.67
N ALA A 36 10.18 -0.08 13.71
CA ALA A 36 8.78 -0.36 14.00
C ALA A 36 8.13 -1.22 12.92
N ALA A 37 8.45 -1.00 11.64
CA ALA A 37 7.97 -1.83 10.54
C ALA A 37 8.51 -3.26 10.65
N THR A 38 9.79 -3.41 10.97
CA THR A 38 10.43 -4.72 11.18
C THR A 38 9.84 -5.43 12.40
N ALA A 39 9.64 -4.73 13.51
CA ALA A 39 9.01 -5.26 14.72
C ALA A 39 7.53 -5.62 14.49
N ALA A 40 6.84 -4.90 13.61
CA ALA A 40 5.46 -5.16 13.21
C ALA A 40 5.34 -6.21 12.08
N HIS A 41 6.42 -6.96 11.80
CA HIS A 41 6.48 -7.98 10.75
C HIS A 41 5.98 -7.47 9.39
N LYS A 42 6.29 -6.22 9.05
CA LYS A 42 5.96 -5.64 7.75
C LYS A 42 6.97 -6.08 6.70
N GLU A 43 6.49 -6.25 5.47
CA GLU A 43 7.28 -6.60 4.30
C GLU A 43 7.29 -5.47 3.27
N LYS A 44 8.33 -5.43 2.44
CA LYS A 44 8.40 -4.50 1.31
C LYS A 44 7.49 -5.01 0.20
N CYS A 45 6.58 -4.16 -0.27
CA CYS A 45 5.68 -4.51 -1.36
C CYS A 45 5.77 -3.49 -2.48
N TYR A 46 6.16 -3.95 -3.66
CA TYR A 46 6.32 -3.17 -4.88
C TYR A 46 4.99 -3.06 -5.64
N GLY A 47 4.80 -1.96 -6.37
CA GLY A 47 3.61 -1.75 -7.19
C GLY A 47 2.35 -1.36 -6.43
N VAL A 48 2.42 -1.16 -5.10
CA VAL A 48 1.26 -0.75 -4.27
C VAL A 48 1.31 0.70 -3.82
N ALA A 49 2.43 1.39 -4.06
CA ALA A 49 2.62 2.77 -3.64
C ALA A 49 1.90 3.74 -4.59
N LEU A 50 1.22 4.74 -4.02
CA LEU A 50 0.64 5.84 -4.78
C LEU A 50 1.72 6.84 -5.22
N LYS A 51 1.38 7.72 -6.16
CA LYS A 51 2.24 8.81 -6.60
C LYS A 51 2.71 9.64 -5.41
N GLY A 52 4.02 9.83 -5.30
CA GLY A 52 4.66 10.59 -4.22
C GLY A 52 4.61 9.94 -2.84
N GLN A 53 4.17 8.68 -2.73
CA GLN A 53 3.92 8.02 -1.44
C GLN A 53 4.63 6.67 -1.30
N ASN A 54 5.71 6.42 -2.04
CA ASN A 54 6.53 5.23 -1.90
C ASN A 54 7.57 5.39 -0.77
N ASP A 55 7.88 4.28 -0.12
CA ASP A 55 9.01 4.15 0.79
C ASP A 55 10.31 3.93 -0.01
N CYS A 56 11.45 4.28 0.57
CA CYS A 56 12.74 4.22 -0.13
C CYS A 56 13.50 2.91 0.10
N ALA A 57 13.91 2.23 -0.98
CA ALA A 57 14.65 0.95 -0.95
C ALA A 57 15.96 1.03 -0.15
N ALA A 58 16.63 2.18 -0.22
CA ALA A 58 17.91 2.46 0.43
C ALA A 58 17.79 2.69 1.95
N GLY A 59 16.58 2.70 2.49
CA GLY A 59 16.34 2.81 3.93
C GLY A 59 16.04 4.24 4.39
N PRO A 60 15.94 4.41 5.71
CA PRO A 60 15.55 5.68 6.32
C PRO A 60 16.58 6.79 6.06
N GLY A 61 16.12 8.04 5.87
CA GLY A 61 17.00 9.20 5.62
C GLY A 61 17.55 9.32 4.19
N THR A 62 17.11 8.49 3.25
CA THR A 62 17.55 8.53 1.85
C THR A 62 16.53 9.23 0.94
N THR A 63 16.99 9.81 -0.17
CA THR A 63 16.20 10.72 -1.02
C THR A 63 15.19 10.03 -1.94
N CYS A 64 15.07 8.69 -1.93
CA CYS A 64 14.19 7.99 -2.88
C CYS A 64 12.75 7.78 -2.38
N GLN A 65 12.40 8.30 -1.21
CA GLN A 65 11.03 8.31 -0.71
C GLN A 65 10.22 9.40 -1.40
N GLY A 66 8.98 9.08 -1.77
CA GLY A 66 8.09 10.01 -2.45
C GLY A 66 8.50 10.37 -3.88
N THR A 67 9.38 9.58 -4.51
CA THR A 67 9.79 9.76 -5.91
C THR A 67 8.90 9.05 -6.91
N SER A 68 7.96 8.21 -6.45
CA SER A 68 6.99 7.54 -7.31
C SER A 68 6.24 8.56 -8.14
N SER A 69 6.41 8.48 -9.45
CA SER A 69 5.87 9.50 -10.36
C SER A 69 4.44 9.20 -10.81
N VAL A 70 4.01 7.95 -10.66
CA VAL A 70 2.68 7.44 -11.00
C VAL A 70 2.14 6.58 -9.85
N ASP A 71 0.83 6.37 -9.83
CA ASP A 71 0.23 5.41 -8.91
C ASP A 71 0.61 3.99 -9.31
N PHE A 72 0.86 3.14 -8.31
CA PHE A 72 1.16 1.71 -8.49
C PHE A 72 2.42 1.44 -9.33
N GLN A 73 3.39 2.35 -9.26
CA GLN A 73 4.63 2.23 -10.02
C GLN A 73 5.41 0.97 -9.60
N GLY A 74 5.72 0.10 -10.57
CA GLY A 74 6.25 -1.25 -10.31
C GLY A 74 7.63 -1.30 -9.62
N ASN A 75 8.45 -0.27 -9.77
CA ASN A 75 9.75 -0.14 -9.10
C ASN A 75 9.65 0.63 -7.76
N SER A 76 8.50 1.22 -7.45
CA SER A 76 8.21 1.85 -6.16
C SER A 76 7.57 0.85 -5.21
N TRP A 77 7.93 0.92 -3.93
CA TRP A 77 7.40 0.03 -2.92
C TRP A 77 6.92 0.76 -1.68
N LYS A 78 6.17 0.05 -0.84
CA LYS A 78 5.69 0.51 0.45
C LYS A 78 5.70 -0.64 1.46
N PHE A 79 5.89 -0.34 2.74
CA PHE A 79 5.76 -1.34 3.80
C PHE A 79 4.29 -1.74 3.98
N VAL A 80 4.04 -3.04 3.94
CA VAL A 80 2.71 -3.64 4.15
C VAL A 80 2.82 -4.74 5.20
N GLN A 81 1.69 -5.21 5.74
CA GLN A 81 1.72 -6.35 6.67
C GLN A 81 2.31 -7.59 5.97
N GLY A 82 3.19 -8.32 6.66
CA GLY A 82 3.80 -9.54 6.13
C GLY A 82 2.74 -10.52 5.62
N GLY A 83 3.00 -11.14 4.47
CA GLY A 83 2.08 -12.07 3.82
C GLY A 83 0.86 -11.44 3.15
N THR A 84 0.78 -10.10 3.10
CA THR A 84 -0.33 -9.41 2.43
C THR A 84 0.04 -8.83 1.08
N CYS A 85 1.33 -8.70 0.75
CA CYS A 85 1.77 -7.99 -0.45
C CYS A 85 1.13 -8.53 -1.74
N THR A 86 1.17 -9.84 -1.96
CA THR A 86 0.60 -10.48 -3.14
C THR A 86 -0.94 -10.47 -3.14
N SER A 87 -1.55 -10.25 -1.98
CA SER A 87 -3.00 -10.16 -1.80
C SER A 87 -3.53 -8.75 -2.03
N ILE A 88 -2.65 -7.74 -2.05
CA ILE A 88 -3.03 -6.37 -2.35
C ILE A 88 -3.31 -6.28 -3.84
N SER A 89 -4.58 -6.03 -4.16
CA SER A 89 -5.03 -5.77 -5.53
C SER A 89 -4.91 -4.29 -5.83
N VAL A 90 -4.32 -3.97 -6.97
CA VAL A 90 -4.20 -2.61 -7.48
C VAL A 90 -5.07 -2.43 -8.73
N PRO A 91 -5.54 -1.21 -9.03
CA PRO A 91 -6.32 -0.93 -10.23
C PRO A 91 -5.64 -1.45 -11.51
N GLY A 92 -6.44 -1.92 -12.46
CA GLY A 92 -5.94 -2.54 -13.70
C GLY A 92 -5.66 -4.05 -13.59
N GLY A 93 -6.07 -4.70 -12.49
CA GLY A 93 -5.90 -6.14 -12.30
C GLY A 93 -4.49 -6.54 -11.88
N GLY A 94 -3.66 -5.57 -11.46
CA GLY A 94 -2.34 -5.82 -10.91
C GLY A 94 -2.42 -6.29 -9.46
N HIS A 95 -1.33 -6.90 -9.00
CA HIS A 95 -1.12 -7.26 -7.60
C HIS A 95 0.21 -6.69 -7.11
N GLY A 96 0.30 -6.48 -5.80
CA GLY A 96 1.58 -6.18 -5.17
C GLY A 96 2.60 -7.30 -5.37
N SER A 97 3.87 -6.94 -5.40
CA SER A 97 4.97 -7.89 -5.62
C SER A 97 6.05 -7.76 -4.54
N LEU A 98 6.60 -8.88 -4.08
CA LEU A 98 7.73 -8.88 -3.15
C LEU A 98 9.04 -8.48 -3.83
N THR A 99 9.06 -8.46 -5.17
CA THR A 99 10.21 -8.07 -5.99
C THR A 99 9.89 -6.85 -6.85
N PRO A 100 10.89 -6.02 -7.19
CA PRO A 100 10.70 -4.91 -8.12
C PRO A 100 10.12 -5.41 -9.45
N MET A 101 9.04 -4.78 -9.90
CA MET A 101 8.46 -5.04 -11.22
C MET A 101 9.08 -4.08 -12.24
N LYS A 102 9.19 -4.51 -13.50
CA LYS A 102 9.56 -3.56 -14.56
C LYS A 102 8.50 -2.45 -14.61
N SER A 103 8.95 -1.22 -14.43
CA SER A 103 8.18 0.02 -14.58
C SER A 103 7.77 0.26 -16.01
#